data_AF-A0A956HCP4-F1
#
_entry.id   AF-A0A956HCP4-F1
#
_cell.length_a   1.000
_cell.length_b   1.000
_cell.length_c   1.000
_cell.angle_alpha   90.00
_cell.angle_beta   90.00
_cell.angle_gamma   90.00
#
_symmetry.space_group_name_H-M   'P 1'
#
loop_
_entity.id
_entity.type
_entity.pdbx_description
1 polymer ?
#
loop_
_entity_poly.entity_id
_entity_poly.type
_entity_poly.pdbx_seq_one_letter_code
_entity_poly.pdbx_strand_id
1 'polypeptide(L)'
;MNDAHSEIVRLVREATANLAALERAAADGPTAVRSWAQAHFQALVAIERRLTRSAPQQAASPTPSEGHDPLVRALREFFASPDADDPIGVALAALQQITGARRGFVAIRRADGALEFPSARSLSEVELGDPEIEVSRTILDVAIRGGERPLLIDDASADARFAGHTSVQRLAVRAVLVVPLVHDGRAFGVVYLDNPAETAAFDHRRREAAVAFASAVAPQLWSALERGIGRARASDPRLAQLRRVYDLAGLVGESPAITAVAERLMAVAPTDAPTLITGETGVGKELLAALLHRNSRRARGPLITLRCPSAAAEDLPGRLRAALAQARGGTLVLDELDALTAEHQAILGAELDGERGRGDAARLVSTSRLALKQLDEAGALRAELLYRVCVVEVEVPPLRARARDVEALARHALRDISDRSRTTPVTLRREALARLEHYPWPGNVRELMNVLERAALEAGDAIGPEHLPPRVRDHAVLTPSSGAGLKEAVRAFRRRFVERVMSETGDDHKQAAAVLGVHPKYLYKLLRELREDE
;
A
#
# COMPACT_ATOMS: atom_id res chain seq x y z
N MET A 1 -41.98 46.54 6.08
CA MET A 1 -40.84 46.97 5.24
C MET A 1 -39.96 48.05 5.87
N ASN A 2 -40.46 48.93 6.76
CA ASN A 2 -39.63 50.01 7.34
C ASN A 2 -38.58 49.58 8.39
N ASP A 3 -38.71 48.40 9.01
CA ASP A 3 -37.87 47.99 10.14
C ASP A 3 -36.60 47.22 9.72
N ALA A 4 -36.71 46.37 8.70
CA ALA A 4 -35.55 45.64 8.17
C ALA A 4 -34.58 46.58 7.42
N HIS A 5 -35.10 47.62 6.76
CA HIS A 5 -34.27 48.58 6.03
C HIS A 5 -33.50 49.51 6.99
N SER A 6 -34.12 49.95 8.09
CA SER A 6 -33.45 50.74 9.13
C SER A 6 -32.38 49.93 9.87
N GLU A 7 -32.63 48.65 10.12
CA GLU A 7 -31.66 47.72 10.72
C GLU A 7 -30.44 47.52 9.82
N ILE A 8 -30.65 47.30 8.51
CA ILE A 8 -29.56 47.15 7.53
C ILE A 8 -28.74 48.44 7.41
N VAL A 9 -29.39 49.61 7.37
CA VAL A 9 -28.70 50.91 7.33
C VAL A 9 -27.87 51.16 8.61
N ARG A 10 -28.37 50.72 9.78
CA ARG A 10 -27.62 50.79 11.04
C ARG A 10 -26.39 49.89 11.01
N LEU A 11 -26.52 48.65 10.54
CA LEU A 11 -25.42 47.69 10.44
C LEU A 11 -24.34 48.13 9.45
N VAL A 12 -24.72 48.73 8.33
CA VAL A 12 -23.76 49.29 7.35
C VAL A 12 -23.00 50.48 7.94
N ARG A 13 -23.66 51.36 8.71
CA ARG A 13 -22.97 52.47 9.41
C ARG A 13 -22.00 51.97 10.48
N GLU A 14 -22.38 50.95 11.24
CA GLU A 14 -21.49 50.32 12.21
C GLU A 14 -20.28 49.67 11.53
N ALA A 15 -20.48 48.91 10.45
CA ALA A 15 -19.38 48.32 9.68
C ALA A 15 -18.41 49.37 9.11
N THR A 16 -18.93 50.50 8.64
CA THR A 16 -18.11 51.59 8.09
C THR A 16 -17.28 52.30 9.17
N ALA A 17 -17.87 52.53 10.35
CA ALA A 17 -17.15 53.09 11.50
C ALA A 17 -16.04 52.15 12.00
N ASN A 18 -16.25 50.84 11.88
CA ASN A 18 -15.29 49.81 12.28
C ASN A 18 -14.07 49.76 11.34
N LEU A 19 -14.28 49.96 10.04
CA LEU A 19 -13.19 50.03 9.07
C LEU A 19 -12.26 51.22 9.36
N ALA A 20 -12.82 52.39 9.66
CA ALA A 20 -12.06 53.58 10.03
C ALA A 20 -11.36 53.48 11.41
N ALA A 21 -11.80 52.57 12.29
CA ALA A 21 -11.13 52.28 13.55
C ALA A 21 -9.97 51.28 13.37
N LEU A 22 -10.12 50.31 12.47
CA LEU A 22 -9.07 49.37 12.08
C LEU A 22 -7.89 50.09 11.42
N GLU A 23 -8.16 51.03 10.51
CA GLU A 23 -7.12 51.83 9.84
C GLU A 23 -6.30 52.67 10.83
N ARG A 24 -6.93 53.16 11.91
CA ARG A 24 -6.23 53.88 13.00
C ARG A 24 -5.44 52.94 13.90
N ALA A 25 -6.00 51.78 14.28
CA ALA A 25 -5.31 50.80 15.11
C ALA A 25 -4.11 50.14 14.40
N ALA A 26 -4.15 50.05 13.06
CA ALA A 26 -3.03 49.57 12.25
C ALA A 26 -1.81 50.54 12.25
N ALA A 27 -2.02 51.83 12.55
CA ALA A 27 -0.95 52.81 12.67
C ALA A 27 -0.20 52.73 14.03
N ASP A 28 -0.87 52.23 15.08
CA ASP A 28 -0.34 52.18 16.45
C ASP A 28 0.37 50.85 16.82
N GLY A 29 0.52 49.93 15.85
CA GLY A 29 1.32 48.72 15.97
C GLY A 29 0.54 47.41 16.30
N PRO A 30 1.20 46.24 16.16
CA PRO A 30 0.56 44.93 16.05
C PRO A 30 -0.22 44.47 17.30
N THR A 31 0.08 45.03 18.47
CA THR A 31 -0.59 44.71 19.74
C THR A 31 -1.97 45.37 19.85
N ALA A 32 -2.11 46.58 19.32
CA ALA A 32 -3.38 47.31 19.28
C ALA A 32 -4.39 46.65 18.32
N VAL A 33 -3.91 46.16 17.16
CA VAL A 33 -4.71 45.42 16.17
C VAL A 33 -5.27 44.12 16.75
N ARG A 34 -4.49 43.39 17.57
CA ARG A 34 -4.98 42.15 18.23
C ARG A 34 -6.04 42.45 19.28
N SER A 35 -5.85 43.47 20.10
CA SER A 35 -6.84 43.87 21.13
C SER A 35 -8.14 44.33 20.49
N TRP A 36 -8.06 45.09 19.40
CA TRP A 36 -9.22 45.49 18.60
C TRP A 36 -9.94 44.27 18.01
N ALA A 37 -9.22 43.35 17.36
CA ALA A 37 -9.82 42.17 16.72
C ALA A 37 -10.57 41.27 17.72
N GLN A 38 -10.04 41.13 18.93
CA GLN A 38 -10.64 40.33 20.00
C GLN A 38 -11.96 40.96 20.51
N ALA A 39 -11.99 42.27 20.73
CA ALA A 39 -13.18 42.98 21.18
C ALA A 39 -14.28 43.01 20.10
N HIS A 40 -13.88 43.13 18.83
CA HIS A 40 -14.81 43.24 17.70
C HIS A 40 -15.44 41.93 17.28
N PHE A 41 -14.72 40.81 17.42
CA PHE A 41 -15.28 39.48 17.22
C PHE A 41 -16.47 39.21 18.15
N GLN A 42 -16.40 39.67 19.40
CA GLN A 42 -17.53 39.52 20.33
C GLN A 42 -18.73 40.40 19.99
N ALA A 43 -18.50 41.59 19.42
CA ALA A 43 -19.59 42.45 18.95
C ALA A 43 -20.34 41.83 17.76
N LEU A 44 -19.63 41.21 16.81
CA LEU A 44 -20.24 40.50 15.67
C LEU A 44 -21.07 39.29 16.11
N VAL A 45 -20.58 38.51 17.08
CA VAL A 45 -21.31 37.38 17.68
C VAL A 45 -22.57 37.87 18.44
N ALA A 46 -22.52 39.05 19.05
CA ALA A 46 -23.68 39.64 19.72
C ALA A 46 -24.76 40.13 18.73
N ILE A 47 -24.36 40.60 17.55
CA ILE A 47 -25.26 41.00 16.45
C ILE A 47 -25.96 39.76 15.87
N GLU A 48 -25.21 38.69 15.60
CA GLU A 48 -25.76 37.40 15.14
C GLU A 48 -26.82 36.85 16.10
N ARG A 49 -26.55 36.91 17.41
CA ARG A 49 -27.48 36.47 18.47
C ARG A 49 -28.72 37.34 18.63
N ARG A 50 -28.68 38.61 18.20
CA ARG A 50 -29.83 39.53 18.26
C ARG A 50 -30.73 39.37 17.03
N LEU A 51 -30.14 39.12 15.85
CA LEU A 51 -30.89 38.81 14.63
C LEU A 51 -31.68 37.49 14.73
N THR A 52 -31.22 36.55 15.57
CA THR A 52 -31.91 35.28 15.84
C THR A 52 -33.04 35.35 16.87
N ARG A 53 -33.22 36.47 17.61
CA ARG A 53 -34.22 36.60 18.69
C ARG A 53 -35.54 37.31 18.32
N SER A 54 -35.62 37.97 17.17
CA SER A 54 -36.78 38.81 16.79
C SER A 54 -37.68 38.21 15.71
N ALA A 55 -38.24 37.02 15.94
CA ALA A 55 -39.34 36.49 15.11
C ALA A 55 -40.41 35.82 16.00
N PRO A 56 -41.65 36.35 16.09
CA PRO A 56 -42.73 35.73 16.85
C PRO A 56 -43.52 34.66 16.06
N GLN A 57 -43.93 33.63 16.80
CA GLN A 57 -44.69 32.43 16.43
C GLN A 57 -46.16 32.66 16.03
N GLN A 58 -46.65 31.84 15.08
CA GLN A 58 -48.00 31.23 15.00
C GLN A 58 -47.97 30.19 13.83
N ALA A 59 -48.46 28.95 13.88
CA ALA A 59 -48.92 28.03 14.91
C ALA A 59 -48.82 26.58 14.34
N ALA A 60 -48.55 25.61 15.23
CA ALA A 60 -48.67 24.14 15.11
C ALA A 60 -47.73 23.37 14.14
N SER A 61 -46.83 22.61 14.76
CA SER A 61 -45.73 21.78 14.26
C SER A 61 -46.14 20.57 13.37
N PRO A 62 -45.22 20.03 12.56
CA PRO A 62 -44.29 19.03 13.10
C PRO A 62 -42.82 19.48 13.03
N THR A 63 -42.04 18.98 13.99
CA THR A 63 -40.59 19.14 14.28
C THR A 63 -39.66 19.64 13.15
N PRO A 64 -38.72 20.58 13.43
CA PRO A 64 -37.68 20.96 12.47
C PRO A 64 -36.65 19.84 12.37
N SER A 65 -36.59 19.18 11.21
CA SER A 65 -35.45 18.33 10.86
C SER A 65 -34.25 19.20 10.49
N GLU A 66 -33.07 18.72 10.86
CA GLU A 66 -31.77 19.38 10.78
C GLU A 66 -31.40 19.80 9.35
N GLY A 67 -31.54 21.08 9.04
CA GLY A 67 -31.17 21.67 7.75
C GLY A 67 -29.67 22.00 7.64
N HIS A 68 -28.80 20.98 7.59
CA HIS A 68 -27.44 21.18 7.08
C HIS A 68 -27.46 21.12 5.54
N ASP A 69 -26.90 22.14 4.88
CA ASP A 69 -26.64 22.15 3.44
C ASP A 69 -25.92 20.84 3.04
N PRO A 70 -26.43 20.06 2.06
CA PRO A 70 -25.84 18.79 1.62
C PRO A 70 -24.34 18.88 1.33
N LEU A 71 -23.86 20.02 0.81
CA LEU A 71 -22.44 20.25 0.57
C LEU A 71 -21.64 20.30 1.88
N VAL A 72 -22.13 21.03 2.88
CA VAL A 72 -21.46 21.20 4.19
C VAL A 72 -21.41 19.87 4.92
N ARG A 73 -22.49 19.08 4.86
CA ARG A 73 -22.53 17.73 5.42
C ARG A 73 -21.50 16.83 4.75
N ALA A 74 -21.50 16.77 3.42
CA ALA A 74 -20.58 15.94 2.65
C ALA A 74 -19.10 16.28 2.93
N LEU A 75 -18.75 17.58 3.00
CA LEU A 75 -17.38 18.00 3.34
C LEU A 75 -16.98 17.56 4.74
N ARG A 76 -17.87 17.70 5.72
CA ARG A 76 -17.60 17.30 7.11
C ARG A 76 -17.36 15.80 7.22
N GLU A 77 -18.19 15.00 6.57
CA GLU A 77 -18.07 13.54 6.55
C GLU A 77 -16.77 13.09 5.87
N PHE A 78 -16.41 13.71 4.74
CA PHE A 78 -15.16 13.41 4.03
C PHE A 78 -13.91 13.72 4.86
N PHE A 79 -13.84 14.92 5.46
CA PHE A 79 -12.66 15.33 6.24
C PHE A 79 -12.60 14.72 7.65
N ALA A 80 -13.68 14.13 8.15
CA ALA A 80 -13.67 13.41 9.43
C ALA A 80 -12.90 12.07 9.35
N SER A 81 -12.63 11.55 8.16
CA SER A 81 -11.91 10.28 7.94
C SER A 81 -10.65 10.50 7.08
N PRO A 82 -9.60 11.15 7.61
CA PRO A 82 -8.40 11.50 6.85
C PRO A 82 -7.62 10.26 6.33
N ASP A 83 -7.79 9.11 6.98
CA ASP A 83 -7.12 7.83 6.70
C ASP A 83 -8.06 6.77 6.09
N ALA A 84 -9.16 7.17 5.44
CA ALA A 84 -10.06 6.22 4.79
C ALA A 84 -9.30 5.29 3.81
N ASP A 85 -9.60 3.99 3.84
CA ASP A 85 -9.00 2.99 2.95
C ASP A 85 -9.32 3.25 1.47
N ASP A 86 -10.45 3.91 1.18
CA ASP A 86 -10.85 4.36 -0.16
C ASP A 86 -11.41 5.80 -0.16
N PRO A 87 -10.56 6.84 -0.20
CA PRO A 87 -11.03 8.22 -0.23
C PRO A 87 -11.73 8.58 -1.56
N ILE A 88 -11.47 7.85 -2.65
CA ILE A 88 -12.08 8.11 -3.96
C ILE A 88 -13.54 7.66 -3.93
N GLY A 89 -13.81 6.46 -3.39
CA GLY A 89 -15.17 5.95 -3.21
C GLY A 89 -16.01 6.85 -2.30
N VAL A 90 -15.45 7.33 -1.19
CA VAL A 90 -16.16 8.25 -0.27
C VAL A 90 -16.50 9.58 -0.96
N ALA A 91 -15.55 10.17 -1.69
CA ALA A 91 -15.79 11.40 -2.45
C ALA A 91 -16.86 11.20 -3.53
N LEU A 92 -16.85 10.06 -4.22
CA LEU A 92 -17.82 9.74 -5.27
C LEU A 92 -19.24 9.56 -4.71
N ALA A 93 -19.37 8.84 -3.59
CA ALA A 93 -20.66 8.67 -2.92
C ALA A 93 -21.23 10.01 -2.46
N ALA A 94 -20.40 10.89 -1.88
CA ALA A 94 -20.79 12.24 -1.51
C ALA A 94 -21.26 13.07 -2.71
N LEU A 95 -20.54 13.02 -3.83
CA LEU A 95 -20.93 13.72 -5.06
C LEU A 95 -22.25 13.20 -5.64
N GLN A 96 -22.50 11.89 -5.59
CA GLN A 96 -23.80 11.33 -6.00
C GLN A 96 -24.95 11.83 -5.11
N GLN A 97 -24.74 11.92 -3.79
CA GLN A 97 -25.72 12.47 -2.87
C GLN A 97 -25.99 13.96 -3.09
N ILE A 98 -24.94 14.77 -3.30
CA ILE A 98 -25.07 16.22 -3.54
C ILE A 98 -25.79 16.51 -4.86
N THR A 99 -25.52 15.72 -5.91
CA THR A 99 -25.99 16.00 -7.27
C THR A 99 -27.25 15.24 -7.67
N GLY A 100 -27.59 14.16 -6.96
CA GLY A 100 -28.62 13.22 -7.39
C GLY A 100 -28.21 12.34 -8.59
N ALA A 101 -26.91 12.27 -8.91
CA ALA A 101 -26.41 11.39 -9.96
C ALA A 101 -26.69 9.93 -9.63
N ARG A 102 -27.09 9.15 -10.65
CA ARG A 102 -27.37 7.72 -10.48
C ARG A 102 -26.15 6.85 -10.69
N ARG A 103 -25.21 7.32 -11.52
CA ARG A 103 -23.92 6.68 -11.71
C ARG A 103 -22.83 7.72 -11.63
N GLY A 104 -21.65 7.27 -11.23
CA GLY A 104 -20.47 8.09 -11.30
C GLY A 104 -19.21 7.25 -11.20
N PHE A 105 -18.11 7.82 -11.64
CA PHE A 105 -16.78 7.23 -11.52
C PHE A 105 -15.73 8.33 -11.61
N VAL A 106 -14.50 7.98 -11.21
CA VAL A 106 -13.34 8.86 -11.31
C VAL A 106 -12.39 8.34 -12.38
N ALA A 107 -11.97 9.21 -13.28
CA ALA A 107 -10.96 8.93 -14.30
C ALA A 107 -9.74 9.82 -14.07
N ILE A 108 -8.55 9.23 -14.11
CA ILE A 108 -7.28 9.90 -13.89
C ILE A 108 -6.47 9.87 -15.17
N ARG A 109 -5.86 10.99 -15.54
CA ARG A 109 -4.94 11.04 -16.66
C ARG A 109 -3.55 10.61 -16.21
N ARG A 110 -3.04 9.53 -16.80
CA ARG A 110 -1.65 9.09 -16.64
C ARG A 110 -0.69 10.01 -17.40
N ALA A 111 0.59 9.92 -17.06
CA ALA A 111 1.66 10.69 -17.70
C ALA A 111 1.84 10.36 -19.20
N ASP A 112 1.46 9.14 -19.61
CA ASP A 112 1.43 8.68 -21.01
C ASP A 112 0.16 9.14 -21.77
N GLY A 113 -0.74 9.85 -21.09
CA GLY A 113 -2.00 10.34 -21.64
C GLY A 113 -3.17 9.36 -21.57
N ALA A 114 -2.96 8.11 -21.12
CA ALA A 114 -4.02 7.13 -20.93
C ALA A 114 -4.91 7.47 -19.72
N LEU A 115 -6.15 6.99 -19.74
CA LEU A 115 -7.09 7.13 -18.63
C LEU A 115 -7.08 5.88 -17.76
N GLU A 116 -6.98 6.09 -16.45
CA GLU A 116 -7.06 5.05 -15.43
C GLU A 116 -8.29 5.29 -14.54
N PHE A 117 -8.96 4.21 -14.12
CA PHE A 117 -10.20 4.26 -13.34
C PHE A 117 -9.98 3.58 -11.97
N PRO A 118 -9.55 4.32 -10.93
CA PRO A 118 -9.15 3.73 -9.65
C PRO A 118 -10.30 3.04 -8.91
N SER A 119 -11.51 3.60 -9.00
CA SER A 119 -12.70 3.13 -8.27
C SER A 119 -13.35 1.90 -8.89
N ALA A 120 -12.97 1.49 -10.11
CA ALA A 120 -13.51 0.29 -10.75
C ALA A 120 -12.99 -1.02 -10.13
N ARG A 121 -11.97 -0.95 -9.27
CA ARG A 121 -11.40 -2.14 -8.61
C ARG A 121 -12.06 -2.50 -7.27
N SER A 122 -12.91 -1.64 -6.72
CA SER A 122 -13.55 -1.85 -5.41
C SER A 122 -15.08 -1.76 -5.43
N LEU A 123 -15.68 -1.47 -6.58
CA LEU A 123 -17.10 -1.72 -6.82
C LEU A 123 -17.23 -3.18 -7.22
N SER A 124 -17.96 -3.96 -6.43
CA SER A 124 -18.28 -5.37 -6.66
C SER A 124 -18.43 -5.72 -8.15
N GLU A 125 -17.76 -6.81 -8.56
CA GLU A 125 -17.77 -7.47 -9.89
C GLU A 125 -19.17 -7.88 -10.43
N VAL A 126 -20.27 -7.31 -9.93
CA VAL A 126 -21.64 -7.78 -10.23
C VAL A 126 -22.54 -6.72 -10.88
N GLU A 127 -22.22 -5.42 -10.91
CA GLU A 127 -23.21 -4.43 -11.45
C GLU A 127 -22.72 -3.40 -12.48
N LEU A 128 -21.47 -3.42 -12.91
CA LEU A 128 -21.03 -2.60 -14.03
C LEU A 128 -20.18 -3.47 -14.94
N GLY A 129 -20.59 -3.62 -16.19
CA GLY A 129 -19.74 -4.22 -17.22
C GLY A 129 -18.42 -3.47 -17.31
N ASP A 130 -17.41 -4.10 -17.90
CA ASP A 130 -16.08 -3.53 -18.15
C ASP A 130 -16.11 -1.98 -18.28
N PRO A 131 -15.46 -1.21 -17.39
CA PRO A 131 -15.58 0.26 -17.34
C PRO A 131 -15.16 0.96 -18.65
N GLU A 132 -14.40 0.28 -19.52
CA GLU A 132 -14.13 0.75 -20.88
C GLU A 132 -15.37 0.74 -21.80
N ILE A 133 -16.38 -0.07 -21.48
CA ILE A 133 -17.60 -0.31 -22.27
C ILE A 133 -18.75 0.61 -21.80
N GLU A 134 -18.76 1.03 -20.53
CA GLU A 134 -19.87 1.80 -19.93
C GLU A 134 -19.73 3.33 -19.96
N VAL A 135 -18.63 3.87 -20.51
CA VAL A 135 -18.36 5.31 -20.54
C VAL A 135 -18.10 5.82 -21.94
N SER A 136 -18.71 6.95 -22.30
CA SER A 136 -18.38 7.64 -23.54
C SER A 136 -16.97 8.27 -23.45
N ARG A 137 -15.95 7.54 -23.94
CA ARG A 137 -14.54 8.02 -24.05
C ARG A 137 -14.45 9.41 -24.69
N THR A 138 -15.30 9.71 -25.67
CA THR A 138 -15.39 11.03 -26.30
C THR A 138 -15.74 12.15 -25.31
N ILE A 139 -16.68 11.91 -24.39
CA ILE A 139 -17.09 12.92 -23.39
C ILE A 139 -15.92 13.17 -22.42
N LEU A 140 -15.22 12.11 -22.00
CA LEU A 140 -14.04 12.23 -21.15
C LEU A 140 -12.90 12.98 -21.86
N ASP A 141 -12.62 12.66 -23.12
CA ASP A 141 -11.57 13.35 -23.89
C ASP A 141 -11.85 14.84 -24.05
N VAL A 142 -13.10 15.22 -24.32
CA VAL A 142 -13.52 16.63 -24.41
C VAL A 142 -13.41 17.32 -23.05
N ALA A 143 -13.89 16.70 -21.98
CA ALA A 143 -13.82 17.27 -20.64
C ALA A 143 -12.37 17.52 -20.20
N ILE A 144 -11.48 16.57 -20.47
CA ILE A 144 -10.09 16.70 -20.05
C ILE A 144 -9.32 17.71 -20.91
N ARG A 145 -9.62 17.82 -22.21
CA ARG A 145 -9.09 18.92 -23.04
C ARG A 145 -9.61 20.30 -22.59
N GLY A 146 -10.79 20.34 -21.97
CA GLY A 146 -11.39 21.53 -21.38
C GLY A 146 -10.69 22.06 -20.12
N GLY A 147 -9.72 21.32 -19.58
CA GLY A 147 -8.92 21.74 -18.42
C GLY A 147 -9.74 21.85 -17.14
N GLU A 148 -9.82 23.06 -16.58
CA GLU A 148 -10.46 23.34 -15.28
C GLU A 148 -11.97 23.58 -15.37
N ARG A 149 -12.56 23.55 -16.57
CA ARG A 149 -13.99 23.87 -16.76
C ARG A 149 -14.86 22.62 -16.65
N PRO A 150 -15.92 22.62 -15.83
CA PRO A 150 -16.88 21.53 -15.80
C PRO A 150 -17.64 21.43 -17.13
N LEU A 151 -17.89 20.21 -17.59
CA LEU A 151 -18.70 19.93 -18.76
C LEU A 151 -20.11 19.50 -18.31
N LEU A 152 -21.12 20.27 -18.71
CA LEU A 152 -22.52 19.94 -18.51
C LEU A 152 -23.15 19.58 -19.86
N ILE A 153 -23.90 18.49 -19.86
CA ILE A 153 -24.71 18.04 -20.99
C ILE A 153 -26.12 17.78 -20.46
N ASP A 154 -27.09 18.61 -20.88
CA ASP A 154 -28.47 18.50 -20.42
C ASP A 154 -29.21 17.32 -21.08
N ASP A 155 -28.90 17.04 -22.35
CA ASP A 155 -29.36 15.85 -23.07
C ASP A 155 -28.31 15.38 -24.08
N ALA A 156 -27.59 14.31 -23.77
CA ALA A 156 -26.54 13.78 -24.64
C ALA A 156 -27.08 13.22 -25.96
N SER A 157 -28.36 12.82 -26.00
CA SER A 157 -29.02 12.36 -27.23
C SER A 157 -29.44 13.50 -28.17
N ALA A 158 -29.54 14.72 -27.65
CA ALA A 158 -29.85 15.93 -28.41
C ALA A 158 -28.63 16.86 -28.62
N ASP A 159 -27.52 16.62 -27.92
CA ASP A 159 -26.30 17.41 -28.06
C ASP A 159 -25.59 17.11 -29.38
N ALA A 160 -25.48 18.10 -30.27
CA ALA A 160 -24.86 17.98 -31.59
C ALA A 160 -23.40 17.48 -31.54
N ARG A 161 -22.70 17.65 -30.41
CA ARG A 161 -21.33 17.15 -30.22
C ARG A 161 -21.29 15.65 -29.94
N PHE A 162 -22.37 15.05 -29.45
CA PHE A 162 -22.35 13.72 -28.86
C PHE A 162 -23.43 12.74 -29.36
N ALA A 163 -24.54 13.24 -29.92
CA ALA A 163 -25.70 12.44 -30.35
C ALA A 163 -25.37 11.36 -31.41
N GLY A 164 -24.32 11.57 -32.21
CA GLY A 164 -23.87 10.63 -33.25
C GLY A 164 -22.97 9.48 -32.76
N HIS A 165 -22.57 9.46 -31.49
CA HIS A 165 -21.64 8.44 -30.98
C HIS A 165 -22.36 7.19 -30.46
N THR A 166 -21.88 6.02 -30.87
CA THR A 166 -22.42 4.70 -30.51
C THR A 166 -22.46 4.43 -29.01
N SER A 167 -21.55 5.03 -28.24
CA SER A 167 -21.52 4.97 -26.78
C SER A 167 -22.73 5.64 -26.15
N VAL A 168 -23.11 6.84 -26.62
CA VAL A 168 -24.23 7.62 -26.09
C VAL A 168 -25.57 6.91 -26.32
N GLN A 169 -25.71 6.26 -27.48
CA GLN A 169 -26.91 5.51 -27.85
C GLN A 169 -27.04 4.18 -27.09
N ARG A 170 -25.93 3.45 -26.87
CA ARG A 170 -25.94 2.17 -26.14
C ARG A 170 -26.17 2.33 -24.64
N LEU A 171 -25.70 3.44 -24.06
CA LEU A 171 -25.71 3.65 -22.61
C LEU A 171 -26.94 4.43 -22.11
N ALA A 172 -27.81 4.86 -23.03
CA ALA A 172 -28.99 5.69 -22.73
C ALA A 172 -28.66 6.91 -21.86
N VAL A 173 -27.51 7.54 -22.11
CA VAL A 173 -27.04 8.68 -21.34
C VAL A 173 -27.93 9.89 -21.67
N ARG A 174 -28.59 10.46 -20.65
CA ARG A 174 -29.47 11.63 -20.80
C ARG A 174 -28.75 12.87 -20.28
N ALA A 175 -28.61 13.05 -18.97
CA ALA A 175 -27.85 14.16 -18.41
C ALA A 175 -26.45 13.72 -17.96
N VAL A 176 -25.43 14.54 -18.20
CA VAL A 176 -24.04 14.30 -17.76
C VAL A 176 -23.44 15.55 -17.15
N LEU A 177 -22.76 15.38 -16.03
CA LEU A 177 -21.89 16.38 -15.43
C LEU A 177 -20.49 15.78 -15.25
N VAL A 178 -19.49 16.42 -15.86
CA VAL A 178 -18.08 16.09 -15.65
C VAL A 178 -17.40 17.23 -14.92
N VAL A 179 -16.82 16.94 -13.77
CA VAL A 179 -16.16 17.91 -12.89
C VAL A 179 -14.65 17.62 -12.86
N PRO A 180 -13.79 18.58 -13.22
CA PRO A 180 -12.35 18.38 -13.17
C PRO A 180 -11.83 18.34 -11.73
N LEU A 181 -10.90 17.43 -11.48
CA LEU A 181 -10.11 17.37 -10.25
C LEU A 181 -8.80 18.11 -10.49
N VAL A 182 -8.67 19.29 -9.87
CA VAL A 182 -7.56 20.23 -10.10
C VAL A 182 -6.68 20.29 -8.85
N HIS A 183 -5.38 20.17 -9.05
CA HIS A 183 -4.36 20.42 -8.03
C HIS A 183 -3.24 21.26 -8.65
N ASP A 184 -2.75 22.27 -7.93
CA ASP A 184 -1.72 23.21 -8.42
C ASP A 184 -1.98 23.80 -9.82
N GLY A 185 -3.24 24.15 -10.10
CA GLY A 185 -3.65 24.72 -11.39
C GLY A 185 -3.57 23.74 -12.57
N ARG A 186 -3.56 22.43 -12.29
CA ARG A 186 -3.57 21.38 -13.31
C ARG A 186 -4.64 20.34 -12.99
N ALA A 187 -5.50 20.06 -13.97
CA ALA A 187 -6.44 18.96 -13.89
C ALA A 187 -5.69 17.63 -13.97
N PHE A 188 -5.70 16.85 -12.89
CA PHE A 188 -5.09 15.52 -12.84
C PHE A 188 -6.09 14.39 -13.15
N GLY A 189 -7.38 14.68 -13.04
CA GLY A 189 -8.45 13.74 -13.32
C GLY A 189 -9.78 14.43 -13.48
N VAL A 190 -10.83 13.64 -13.66
CA VAL A 190 -12.21 14.09 -13.74
C VAL A 190 -13.11 13.16 -12.96
N VAL A 191 -14.14 13.72 -12.33
CA VAL A 191 -15.29 12.99 -11.82
C VAL A 191 -16.38 13.06 -12.89
N TYR A 192 -16.85 11.91 -13.34
CA TYR A 192 -17.99 11.81 -14.23
C TYR A 192 -19.21 11.40 -13.43
N LEU A 193 -20.33 12.08 -13.68
CA LEU A 193 -21.63 11.83 -13.08
C LEU A 193 -22.68 11.81 -14.20
N ASP A 194 -23.55 10.81 -14.20
CA ASP A 194 -24.69 10.80 -15.12
C ASP A 194 -26.02 10.48 -14.43
N ASN A 195 -27.08 10.81 -15.16
CA ASN A 195 -28.42 10.36 -14.89
C ASN A 195 -29.06 9.86 -16.20
N PRO A 196 -29.28 8.54 -16.35
CA PRO A 196 -29.89 7.99 -17.56
C PRO A 196 -31.42 8.16 -17.57
N ALA A 197 -32.05 8.55 -16.45
CA ALA A 197 -33.51 8.65 -16.34
C ALA A 197 -34.04 10.07 -16.60
N GLU A 198 -33.22 11.11 -16.45
CA GLU A 198 -33.64 12.51 -16.48
C GLU A 198 -32.72 13.34 -17.38
N THR A 199 -33.31 14.24 -18.17
CA THR A 199 -32.60 15.32 -18.88
C THR A 199 -32.47 16.54 -17.95
N ALA A 200 -31.42 17.35 -18.11
CA ALA A 200 -31.15 18.53 -17.30
C ALA A 200 -31.15 18.25 -15.77
N ALA A 201 -30.73 17.05 -15.36
CA ALA A 201 -30.74 16.60 -13.97
C ALA A 201 -29.81 17.41 -13.05
N PHE A 202 -28.83 18.11 -13.62
CA PHE A 202 -27.81 18.87 -12.92
C PHE A 202 -28.04 20.38 -13.07
N ASP A 203 -28.96 20.92 -12.26
CA ASP A 203 -29.21 22.35 -12.22
C ASP A 203 -27.97 23.17 -11.77
N HIS A 204 -28.09 24.50 -11.86
CA HIS A 204 -26.98 25.40 -11.53
C HIS A 204 -26.45 25.19 -10.10
N ARG A 205 -27.32 24.95 -9.12
CA ARG A 205 -26.93 24.78 -7.71
C ARG A 205 -26.20 23.45 -7.49
N ARG A 206 -26.73 22.36 -8.06
CA ARG A 206 -26.11 21.03 -8.00
C ARG A 206 -24.74 21.02 -8.67
N ARG A 207 -24.62 21.69 -9.82
CA ARG A 207 -23.34 21.86 -10.53
C ARG A 207 -22.34 22.63 -9.68
N GLU A 208 -22.72 23.76 -9.10
CA GLU A 208 -21.81 24.56 -8.26
C GLU A 208 -21.39 23.81 -7.00
N ALA A 209 -22.32 23.12 -6.34
CA ALA A 209 -22.00 22.30 -5.16
C ALA A 209 -21.03 21.16 -5.51
N ALA A 210 -21.21 20.50 -6.66
CA ALA A 210 -20.30 19.46 -7.13
C ALA A 210 -18.89 20.00 -7.41
N VAL A 211 -18.79 21.15 -8.08
CA VAL A 211 -17.51 21.82 -8.37
C VAL A 211 -16.82 22.27 -7.08
N ALA A 212 -17.56 22.86 -6.14
CA ALA A 212 -17.03 23.28 -4.85
C ALA A 212 -16.53 22.10 -4.02
N PHE A 213 -17.31 21.01 -3.95
CA PHE A 213 -16.92 19.79 -3.26
C PHE A 213 -15.66 19.19 -3.88
N ALA A 214 -15.67 18.94 -5.21
CA ALA A 214 -14.55 18.36 -5.93
C ALA A 214 -13.26 19.17 -5.76
N SER A 215 -13.36 20.50 -5.81
CA SER A 215 -12.21 21.40 -5.60
C SER A 215 -11.67 21.33 -4.18
N ALA A 216 -12.54 21.23 -3.17
CA ALA A 216 -12.14 21.13 -1.77
C ALA A 216 -11.42 19.80 -1.46
N VAL A 217 -11.88 18.69 -2.04
CA VAL A 217 -11.30 17.35 -1.78
C VAL A 217 -10.11 17.01 -2.68
N ALA A 218 -9.94 17.72 -3.81
CA ALA A 218 -8.91 17.44 -4.80
C ALA A 218 -7.48 17.33 -4.24
N PRO A 219 -7.00 18.18 -3.30
CA PRO A 219 -5.66 18.02 -2.72
C PRO A 219 -5.47 16.72 -1.93
N GLN A 220 -6.49 16.27 -1.21
CA GLN A 220 -6.44 15.02 -0.45
C GLN A 220 -6.52 13.81 -1.38
N LEU A 221 -7.36 13.87 -2.41
CA LEU A 221 -7.41 12.86 -3.47
C LEU A 221 -6.08 12.78 -4.22
N TRP A 222 -5.49 13.92 -4.60
CA TRP A 222 -4.17 13.99 -5.23
C TRP A 222 -3.11 13.33 -4.36
N SER A 223 -3.07 13.68 -3.07
CA SER A 223 -2.11 13.10 -2.13
C SER A 223 -2.31 11.58 -1.97
N ALA A 224 -3.55 11.10 -1.93
CA ALA A 224 -3.86 9.67 -1.88
C ALA A 224 -3.45 8.95 -3.18
N LEU A 225 -3.64 9.61 -4.32
CA LEU A 225 -3.29 9.12 -5.64
C LEU A 225 -1.78 9.15 -5.89
N GLU A 226 -1.03 10.14 -5.45
CA GLU A 226 0.44 10.10 -5.55
C GLU A 226 1.01 8.96 -4.70
N ARG A 227 0.45 8.71 -3.51
CA ARG A 227 0.79 7.53 -2.71
C ARG A 227 0.41 6.23 -3.42
N GLY A 228 -0.77 6.19 -4.03
CA GLY A 228 -1.29 5.04 -4.79
C GLY A 228 -0.55 4.78 -6.10
N ILE A 229 -0.17 5.81 -6.84
CA ILE A 229 0.60 5.77 -8.10
C ILE A 229 2.06 5.47 -7.80
N GLY A 230 2.60 5.92 -6.66
CA GLY A 230 3.89 5.44 -6.14
C GLY A 230 3.91 3.93 -5.92
N ARG A 231 2.80 3.37 -5.40
CA ARG A 231 2.60 1.91 -5.23
C ARG A 231 2.27 1.19 -6.55
N ALA A 232 1.43 1.76 -7.42
CA ALA A 232 1.02 1.16 -8.69
C ALA A 232 2.13 1.21 -9.75
N ARG A 233 3.05 2.19 -9.70
CA ARG A 233 4.33 2.16 -10.43
C ARG A 233 5.34 1.19 -9.82
N ALA A 234 5.10 0.70 -8.59
CA ALA A 234 5.96 -0.25 -7.89
C ALA A 234 5.55 -1.72 -8.08
N SER A 235 4.31 -2.01 -8.51
CA SER A 235 3.90 -3.35 -8.94
C SER A 235 4.46 -3.66 -10.31
N ASP A 236 5.40 -4.62 -10.37
CA ASP A 236 5.94 -5.09 -11.64
C ASP A 236 4.81 -5.71 -12.50
N PRO A 237 4.47 -5.15 -13.67
CA PRO A 237 3.35 -5.63 -14.49
C PRO A 237 3.54 -7.09 -14.92
N ARG A 238 4.78 -7.58 -14.94
CA ARG A 238 5.10 -8.98 -15.27
C ARG A 238 4.54 -9.95 -14.23
N LEU A 239 4.54 -9.58 -12.94
CA LEU A 239 3.96 -10.43 -11.89
C LEU A 239 2.43 -10.51 -12.02
N ALA A 240 1.78 -9.41 -12.38
CA ALA A 240 0.34 -9.41 -12.67
C ALA A 240 0.00 -10.29 -13.87
N GLN A 241 0.84 -10.28 -14.91
CA GLN A 241 0.69 -11.18 -16.06
C GLN A 241 0.86 -12.65 -15.67
N LEU A 242 1.86 -12.98 -14.85
CA LEU A 242 2.04 -14.35 -14.36
C LEU A 242 0.84 -14.84 -13.55
N ARG A 243 0.26 -14.00 -12.68
CA ARG A 243 -0.94 -14.34 -11.89
C ARG A 243 -2.18 -14.67 -12.73
N ARG A 244 -2.25 -14.21 -13.99
CA ARG A 244 -3.36 -14.53 -14.91
C ARG A 244 -3.22 -15.91 -15.54
N VAL A 245 -2.00 -16.41 -15.64
CA VAL A 245 -1.67 -17.66 -16.35
C VAL A 245 -1.41 -18.80 -15.36
N TYR A 246 -0.84 -18.47 -14.20
CA TYR A 246 -0.36 -19.41 -13.21
C TYR A 246 -1.06 -19.21 -11.87
N ASP A 247 -1.21 -20.31 -11.15
CA ASP A 247 -1.71 -20.31 -9.79
C ASP A 247 -0.60 -19.88 -8.81
N LEU A 248 -0.54 -18.58 -8.56
CA LEU A 248 0.42 -17.96 -7.64
C LEU A 248 -0.20 -17.64 -6.27
N ALA A 249 -1.28 -18.32 -5.88
CA ALA A 249 -1.92 -18.08 -4.59
C ALA A 249 -0.94 -18.30 -3.44
N GLY A 250 -0.89 -17.35 -2.51
CA GLY A 250 0.04 -17.33 -1.38
C GLY A 250 1.36 -16.60 -1.65
N LEU A 251 1.73 -16.35 -2.91
CA LEU A 251 2.88 -15.50 -3.22
C LEU A 251 2.50 -14.03 -2.99
N VAL A 252 3.12 -13.39 -2.01
CA VAL A 252 2.88 -11.98 -1.65
C VAL A 252 4.14 -11.17 -1.90
N GLY A 253 3.97 -10.03 -2.56
CA GLY A 253 5.04 -9.13 -2.95
C GLY A 253 4.79 -8.54 -4.32
N GLU A 254 5.46 -7.42 -4.57
CA GLU A 254 5.33 -6.59 -5.77
C GLU A 254 6.70 -6.19 -6.33
N SER A 255 7.78 -6.51 -5.62
CA SER A 255 9.13 -6.16 -6.00
C SER A 255 9.59 -6.82 -7.32
N PRO A 256 10.47 -6.16 -8.09
CA PRO A 256 11.11 -6.79 -9.26
C PRO A 256 11.87 -8.07 -8.86
N ALA A 257 12.40 -8.12 -7.64
CA ALA A 257 13.15 -9.25 -7.12
C ALA A 257 12.27 -10.49 -6.95
N ILE A 258 11.06 -10.36 -6.35
CA ILE A 258 10.13 -11.50 -6.26
C ILE A 258 9.52 -11.87 -7.62
N THR A 259 9.38 -10.89 -8.50
CA THR A 259 8.91 -11.12 -9.87
C THR A 259 9.89 -11.99 -10.66
N ALA A 260 11.19 -11.70 -10.58
CA ALA A 260 12.22 -12.52 -11.23
C ALA A 260 12.24 -13.97 -10.70
N VAL A 261 12.03 -14.16 -9.39
CA VAL A 261 11.89 -15.49 -8.78
C VAL A 261 10.68 -16.22 -9.35
N ALA A 262 9.52 -15.55 -9.45
CA ALA A 262 8.31 -16.13 -10.02
C ALA A 262 8.48 -16.49 -11.50
N GLU A 263 9.06 -15.61 -12.32
CA GLU A 263 9.37 -15.88 -13.73
C GLU A 263 10.25 -17.13 -13.88
N ARG A 264 11.32 -17.23 -13.08
CA ARG A 264 12.23 -18.37 -13.11
C ARG A 264 11.53 -19.67 -12.72
N LEU A 265 10.73 -19.65 -11.65
CA LEU A 265 9.96 -20.83 -11.23
C LEU A 265 8.96 -21.27 -12.29
N MET A 266 8.20 -20.32 -12.87
CA MET A 266 7.17 -20.63 -13.86
C MET A 266 7.78 -21.12 -15.19
N ALA A 267 8.97 -20.67 -15.56
CA ALA A 267 9.71 -21.21 -16.71
C ALA A 267 10.10 -22.68 -16.53
N VAL A 268 10.38 -23.11 -15.28
CA VAL A 268 10.81 -24.49 -14.95
C VAL A 268 9.63 -25.39 -14.62
N ALA A 269 8.50 -24.82 -14.21
CA ALA A 269 7.27 -25.54 -13.85
C ALA A 269 6.83 -26.63 -14.87
N PRO A 270 6.83 -26.40 -16.20
CA PRO A 270 6.41 -27.42 -17.18
C PRO A 270 7.43 -28.54 -17.40
N THR A 271 8.60 -28.50 -16.75
CA THR A 271 9.66 -29.51 -16.86
C THR A 271 9.74 -30.38 -15.60
N ASP A 272 10.38 -31.55 -15.73
CA ASP A 272 10.74 -32.42 -14.60
C ASP A 272 12.17 -32.16 -14.09
N ALA A 273 12.80 -31.04 -14.49
CA ALA A 273 14.17 -30.74 -14.12
C ALA A 273 14.32 -30.58 -12.59
N PRO A 274 15.31 -31.25 -11.97
CA PRO A 274 15.68 -31.03 -10.58
C PRO A 274 15.94 -29.55 -10.30
N THR A 275 15.22 -28.99 -9.35
CA THR A 275 15.26 -27.56 -9.05
C THR A 275 15.77 -27.34 -7.63
N LEU A 276 16.84 -26.54 -7.48
CA LEU A 276 17.37 -26.12 -6.19
C LEU A 276 16.92 -24.69 -5.90
N ILE A 277 16.21 -24.50 -4.78
CA ILE A 277 15.76 -23.20 -4.28
C ILE A 277 16.68 -22.78 -3.15
N THR A 278 17.50 -21.75 -3.36
CA THR A 278 18.47 -21.23 -2.38
C THR A 278 17.95 -19.94 -1.74
N GLY A 279 18.49 -19.58 -0.58
CA GLY A 279 18.17 -18.31 0.10
C GLY A 279 18.07 -18.48 1.61
N GLU A 280 18.06 -17.38 2.35
CA GLU A 280 18.12 -17.41 3.82
C GLU A 280 16.92 -18.12 4.48
N THR A 281 17.05 -18.40 5.78
CA THR A 281 15.94 -18.94 6.58
C THR A 281 14.78 -17.94 6.61
N GLY A 282 13.55 -18.44 6.41
CA GLY A 282 12.34 -17.62 6.52
C GLY A 282 11.99 -16.78 5.29
N VAL A 283 12.65 -16.94 4.14
CA VAL A 283 12.31 -16.22 2.89
C VAL A 283 11.11 -16.79 2.13
N GLY A 284 10.64 -17.98 2.49
CA GLY A 284 9.49 -18.65 1.87
C GLY A 284 9.83 -19.78 0.87
N LYS A 285 10.98 -20.45 1.00
CA LYS A 285 11.40 -21.51 0.05
C LYS A 285 10.41 -22.67 -0.07
N GLU A 286 9.82 -23.13 1.04
CA GLU A 286 8.81 -24.21 1.05
C GLU A 286 7.55 -23.81 0.26
N LEU A 287 7.09 -22.56 0.41
CA LEU A 287 5.98 -22.01 -0.38
C LEU A 287 6.31 -22.03 -1.88
N LEU A 288 7.52 -21.62 -2.25
CA LEU A 288 7.96 -21.60 -3.65
C LEU A 288 8.06 -23.01 -4.25
N ALA A 289 8.48 -24.01 -3.46
CA ALA A 289 8.46 -25.41 -3.87
C ALA A 289 7.02 -25.91 -4.12
N ALA A 290 6.08 -25.57 -3.23
CA ALA A 290 4.67 -25.89 -3.40
C ALA A 290 4.06 -25.19 -4.63
N LEU A 291 4.41 -23.93 -4.88
CA LEU A 291 4.00 -23.19 -6.07
C LEU A 291 4.53 -23.83 -7.36
N LEU A 292 5.78 -24.28 -7.35
CA LEU A 292 6.36 -24.99 -8.49
C LEU A 292 5.59 -26.27 -8.80
N HIS A 293 5.24 -27.04 -7.76
CA HIS A 293 4.45 -28.26 -7.90
C HIS A 293 3.06 -27.98 -8.49
N ARG A 294 2.31 -27.02 -7.93
CA ARG A 294 0.95 -26.64 -8.36
C ARG A 294 0.87 -26.19 -9.82
N ASN A 295 1.94 -25.61 -10.34
CA ASN A 295 2.01 -25.12 -11.72
C ASN A 295 2.71 -26.11 -12.67
N SER A 296 3.04 -27.32 -12.20
CA SER A 296 3.73 -28.33 -13.00
C SER A 296 2.79 -29.33 -13.65
N ARG A 297 3.34 -30.15 -14.56
CA ARG A 297 2.64 -31.32 -15.13
C ARG A 297 2.23 -32.35 -14.06
N ARG A 298 2.80 -32.25 -12.86
CA ARG A 298 2.59 -33.17 -11.73
C ARG A 298 1.69 -32.62 -10.64
N ALA A 299 1.00 -31.50 -10.89
CA ALA A 299 0.13 -30.84 -9.91
C ALA A 299 -1.03 -31.71 -9.39
N ARG A 300 -1.40 -32.78 -10.12
CA ARG A 300 -2.40 -33.77 -9.68
C ARG A 300 -1.80 -34.91 -8.86
N GLY A 301 -0.48 -35.06 -8.88
CA GLY A 301 0.25 -36.05 -8.10
C GLY A 301 0.52 -35.57 -6.67
N PRO A 302 1.07 -36.45 -5.83
CA PRO A 302 1.40 -36.11 -4.44
C PRO A 302 2.54 -35.08 -4.37
N LEU A 303 2.45 -34.17 -3.39
CA LEU A 303 3.56 -33.32 -2.95
C LEU A 303 4.04 -33.82 -1.59
N ILE A 304 5.21 -34.45 -1.56
CA ILE A 304 5.80 -34.99 -0.33
C ILE A 304 7.00 -34.14 0.04
N THR A 305 7.07 -33.69 1.29
CA THR A 305 8.21 -32.94 1.81
C THR A 305 8.95 -33.79 2.84
N LEU A 306 10.25 -33.97 2.63
CA LEU A 306 11.17 -34.60 3.57
C LEU A 306 12.17 -33.55 4.03
N ARG A 307 12.11 -33.18 5.32
CA ARG A 307 13.15 -32.34 5.93
C ARG A 307 14.41 -33.16 6.17
N CYS A 308 15.53 -32.67 5.67
CA CYS A 308 16.84 -33.29 5.77
C CYS A 308 17.41 -33.16 7.19
N PRO A 309 17.86 -34.25 7.83
CA PRO A 309 18.35 -34.21 9.20
C PRO A 309 19.78 -33.66 9.34
N SER A 310 20.03 -32.93 10.43
CA SER A 310 21.32 -32.28 10.71
C SER A 310 22.38 -33.15 11.42
N ALA A 311 22.01 -34.13 12.26
CA ALA A 311 22.90 -35.19 12.79
C ALA A 311 22.18 -36.25 13.67
N ALA A 312 22.69 -37.50 13.60
CA ALA A 312 22.54 -38.72 14.43
C ALA A 312 21.15 -39.15 14.97
N ALA A 313 20.80 -40.42 14.67
CA ALA A 313 19.67 -41.23 15.18
C ALA A 313 18.33 -41.22 14.41
N GLU A 314 18.31 -40.83 13.13
CA GLU A 314 17.11 -40.99 12.30
C GLU A 314 17.31 -42.06 11.22
N ASP A 315 16.30 -42.91 11.02
CA ASP A 315 16.21 -43.84 9.89
C ASP A 315 15.95 -43.06 8.58
N LEU A 316 16.95 -42.26 8.16
CA LEU A 316 16.91 -41.53 6.92
C LEU A 316 16.71 -42.46 5.71
N PRO A 317 17.38 -43.64 5.61
CA PRO A 317 17.12 -44.56 4.50
C PRO A 317 15.64 -44.98 4.42
N GLY A 318 15.04 -45.42 5.53
CA GLY A 318 13.63 -45.82 5.55
C GLY A 318 12.67 -44.67 5.24
N ARG A 319 12.89 -43.50 5.85
CA ARG A 319 12.07 -42.30 5.59
C ARG A 319 12.21 -41.81 4.15
N LEU A 320 13.41 -41.83 3.60
CA LEU A 320 13.68 -41.44 2.21
C LEU A 320 13.01 -42.40 1.24
N ARG A 321 13.12 -43.72 1.46
CA ARG A 321 12.41 -44.73 0.64
C ARG A 321 10.90 -44.55 0.71
N ALA A 322 10.36 -44.33 1.90
CA ALA A 322 8.94 -44.06 2.09
C ALA A 322 8.52 -42.78 1.33
N ALA A 323 9.29 -41.70 1.45
CA ALA A 323 9.03 -40.44 0.77
C ALA A 323 9.10 -40.58 -0.76
N LEU A 324 10.12 -41.26 -1.29
CA LEU A 324 10.25 -41.55 -2.73
C LEU A 324 9.08 -42.38 -3.25
N ALA A 325 8.67 -43.41 -2.51
CA ALA A 325 7.51 -44.24 -2.87
C ALA A 325 6.20 -43.45 -2.86
N GLN A 326 5.99 -42.62 -1.82
CA GLN A 326 4.81 -41.77 -1.68
C GLN A 326 4.77 -40.65 -2.73
N ALA A 327 5.92 -40.17 -3.20
CA ALA A 327 6.02 -39.07 -4.16
C ALA A 327 5.94 -39.51 -5.63
N ARG A 328 5.76 -40.81 -5.92
CA ARG A 328 5.68 -41.33 -7.30
C ARG A 328 4.57 -40.65 -8.10
N GLY A 329 4.88 -40.31 -9.35
CA GLY A 329 4.02 -39.51 -10.22
C GLY A 329 3.84 -38.04 -9.76
N GLY A 330 4.45 -37.65 -8.65
CA GLY A 330 4.32 -36.35 -8.01
C GLY A 330 5.66 -35.63 -7.84
N THR A 331 5.83 -34.91 -6.73
CA THR A 331 7.01 -34.12 -6.41
C THR A 331 7.51 -34.45 -5.01
N LEU A 332 8.82 -34.70 -4.89
CA LEU A 332 9.53 -34.83 -3.62
C LEU A 332 10.32 -33.54 -3.36
N VAL A 333 10.02 -32.89 -2.24
CA VAL A 333 10.76 -31.74 -1.73
C VAL A 333 11.75 -32.20 -0.68
N LEU A 334 13.04 -31.98 -0.91
CA LEU A 334 14.12 -32.17 0.06
C LEU A 334 14.42 -30.82 0.71
N ASP A 335 13.91 -30.61 1.93
CA ASP A 335 14.02 -29.34 2.63
C ASP A 335 15.29 -29.28 3.50
N GLU A 336 16.00 -28.16 3.46
CA GLU A 336 17.27 -27.94 4.19
C GLU A 336 18.39 -28.92 3.79
N LEU A 337 18.60 -29.08 2.48
CA LEU A 337 19.60 -29.99 1.92
C LEU A 337 21.03 -29.74 2.45
N ASP A 338 21.37 -28.48 2.78
CA ASP A 338 22.65 -28.09 3.39
C ASP A 338 22.87 -28.64 4.80
N ALA A 339 21.83 -29.18 5.45
CA ALA A 339 21.96 -29.80 6.76
C ALA A 339 22.51 -31.23 6.70
N LEU A 340 22.53 -31.88 5.52
CA LEU A 340 22.93 -33.28 5.41
C LEU A 340 24.41 -33.49 5.73
N THR A 341 24.68 -34.47 6.59
CA THR A 341 26.03 -35.00 6.81
C THR A 341 26.55 -35.71 5.55
N ALA A 342 27.87 -35.88 5.42
CA ALA A 342 28.47 -36.57 4.28
C ALA A 342 27.95 -38.00 4.08
N GLU A 343 27.65 -38.71 5.18
CA GLU A 343 27.04 -40.05 5.16
C GLU A 343 25.61 -40.01 4.60
N HIS A 344 24.78 -39.09 5.10
CA HIS A 344 23.41 -38.91 4.61
C HIS A 344 23.36 -38.49 3.13
N GLN A 345 24.34 -37.69 2.67
CA GLN A 345 24.47 -37.35 1.25
C GLN A 345 24.77 -38.58 0.38
N ALA A 346 25.61 -39.50 0.86
CA ALA A 346 25.91 -40.74 0.14
C ALA A 346 24.66 -41.64 0.04
N ILE A 347 23.90 -41.77 1.14
CA ILE A 347 22.62 -42.51 1.18
C ILE A 347 21.62 -41.90 0.20
N LEU A 348 21.41 -40.58 0.25
CA LEU A 348 20.52 -39.88 -0.66
C LEU A 348 20.92 -40.12 -2.11
N GLY A 349 22.22 -39.99 -2.42
CA GLY A 349 22.75 -40.24 -3.76
C GLY A 349 22.40 -41.64 -4.26
N ALA A 350 22.59 -42.67 -3.44
CA ALA A 350 22.32 -44.07 -3.80
C ALA A 350 20.83 -44.35 -4.02
N GLU A 351 19.95 -43.83 -3.15
CA GLU A 351 18.49 -44.02 -3.31
C GLU A 351 17.97 -43.29 -4.56
N LEU A 352 18.47 -42.08 -4.85
CA LEU A 352 18.12 -41.37 -6.09
C LEU A 352 18.60 -42.11 -7.34
N ASP A 353 19.74 -42.80 -7.29
CA ASP A 353 20.20 -43.64 -8.40
C ASP A 353 19.26 -44.84 -8.64
N GLY A 354 18.70 -45.43 -7.58
CA GLY A 354 17.75 -46.53 -7.68
C GLY A 354 16.41 -46.17 -8.34
N GLU A 355 16.03 -44.89 -8.33
CA GLU A 355 14.82 -44.39 -8.99
C GLU A 355 15.06 -43.95 -10.45
N ARG A 356 16.31 -43.87 -10.91
CA ARG A 356 16.63 -43.47 -12.28
C ARG A 356 16.02 -44.42 -13.30
N GLY A 357 15.43 -43.85 -14.35
CA GLY A 357 14.83 -44.61 -15.45
C GLY A 357 13.44 -45.17 -15.18
N ARG A 358 12.88 -44.97 -13.98
CA ARG A 358 11.48 -45.33 -13.70
C ARG A 358 10.54 -44.27 -14.26
N GLY A 359 9.54 -44.70 -15.03
CA GLY A 359 8.58 -43.81 -15.68
C GLY A 359 7.71 -43.00 -14.72
N ASP A 360 7.59 -43.45 -13.46
CA ASP A 360 6.82 -42.83 -12.39
C ASP A 360 7.69 -42.17 -11.29
N ALA A 361 9.02 -42.06 -11.50
CA ALA A 361 9.92 -41.42 -10.54
C ALA A 361 9.46 -40.00 -10.18
N ALA A 362 9.56 -39.61 -8.91
CA ALA A 362 9.16 -38.29 -8.44
C ALA A 362 10.03 -37.17 -9.05
N ARG A 363 9.43 -36.00 -9.33
CA ARG A 363 10.19 -34.78 -9.60
C ARG A 363 10.90 -34.34 -8.33
N LEU A 364 12.19 -33.99 -8.43
CA LEU A 364 12.96 -33.50 -7.29
C LEU A 364 12.94 -31.96 -7.23
N VAL A 365 12.64 -31.45 -6.04
CA VAL A 365 12.85 -30.05 -5.66
C VAL A 365 13.64 -30.05 -4.37
N SER A 366 14.65 -29.22 -4.24
CA SER A 366 15.47 -29.12 -3.03
C SER A 366 15.51 -27.68 -2.55
N THR A 367 15.59 -27.47 -1.23
CA THR A 367 15.79 -26.15 -0.65
C THR A 367 17.13 -26.10 0.08
N SER A 368 17.75 -24.93 0.10
CA SER A 368 18.95 -24.70 0.92
C SER A 368 19.01 -23.30 1.49
N ARG A 369 19.65 -23.18 2.67
CA ARG A 369 20.00 -21.89 3.29
C ARG A 369 21.25 -21.26 2.68
N LEU A 370 22.11 -22.08 2.08
CA LEU A 370 23.36 -21.67 1.44
C LEU A 370 23.12 -21.38 -0.04
N ALA A 371 23.85 -20.43 -0.59
CA ALA A 371 23.88 -20.19 -2.03
C ALA A 371 24.62 -21.33 -2.76
N LEU A 372 24.34 -21.56 -4.05
CA LEU A 372 24.98 -22.62 -4.83
C LEU A 372 26.51 -22.59 -4.76
N LYS A 373 27.10 -21.39 -4.85
CA LYS A 373 28.55 -21.18 -4.74
C LYS A 373 29.11 -21.71 -3.40
N GLN A 374 28.37 -21.50 -2.30
CA GLN A 374 28.79 -22.00 -0.99
C GLN A 374 28.62 -23.52 -0.86
N LEU A 375 27.59 -24.09 -1.50
CA LEU A 375 27.41 -25.55 -1.54
C LEU A 375 28.55 -26.24 -2.29
N ASP A 376 29.05 -25.62 -3.37
CA ASP A 376 30.15 -26.13 -4.19
C ASP A 376 31.53 -25.89 -3.54
N GLU A 377 31.85 -24.64 -3.18
CA GLU A 377 33.19 -24.27 -2.67
C GLU A 377 33.48 -24.76 -1.25
N ALA A 378 32.46 -24.87 -0.39
CA ALA A 378 32.67 -25.27 1.01
C ALA A 378 32.73 -26.79 1.22
N GLY A 379 32.60 -27.60 0.15
CA GLY A 379 32.43 -29.05 0.27
C GLY A 379 31.18 -29.44 1.07
N ALA A 380 30.23 -28.52 1.23
CA ALA A 380 29.01 -28.72 1.99
C ALA A 380 28.08 -29.72 1.30
N LEU A 381 28.12 -29.78 -0.04
CA LEU A 381 27.46 -30.82 -0.80
C LEU A 381 28.45 -31.54 -1.73
N ARG A 382 28.39 -32.86 -1.82
CA ARG A 382 29.18 -33.64 -2.78
C ARG A 382 28.80 -33.25 -4.22
N ALA A 383 29.80 -32.99 -5.06
CA ALA A 383 29.60 -32.59 -6.45
C ALA A 383 28.66 -33.54 -7.22
N GLU A 384 28.83 -34.86 -7.07
CA GLU A 384 27.97 -35.87 -7.69
C GLU A 384 26.48 -35.73 -7.30
N LEU A 385 26.21 -35.38 -6.03
CA LEU A 385 24.85 -35.14 -5.55
C LEU A 385 24.32 -33.79 -6.07
N LEU A 386 25.17 -32.76 -6.10
CA LEU A 386 24.80 -31.42 -6.58
C LEU A 386 24.27 -31.46 -8.02
N TYR A 387 24.96 -32.19 -8.91
CA TYR A 387 24.50 -32.38 -10.29
C TYR A 387 23.17 -33.13 -10.43
N ARG A 388 22.72 -33.86 -9.39
CA ARG A 388 21.44 -34.59 -9.40
C ARG A 388 20.28 -33.75 -8.89
N VAL A 389 20.54 -32.88 -7.93
CA VAL A 389 19.50 -32.10 -7.25
C VAL A 389 19.38 -30.68 -7.81
N CYS A 390 20.40 -30.19 -8.51
CA CYS A 390 20.47 -28.85 -9.06
C CYS A 390 20.73 -28.88 -10.58
N VAL A 391 19.66 -28.90 -11.38
CA VAL A 391 19.73 -28.59 -12.81
C VAL A 391 19.33 -27.14 -13.05
N VAL A 392 18.36 -26.64 -12.27
CA VAL A 392 18.00 -25.23 -12.26
C VAL A 392 18.10 -24.69 -10.84
N GLU A 393 18.84 -23.59 -10.69
CA GLU A 393 18.85 -22.80 -9.46
C GLU A 393 17.80 -21.68 -9.50
N VAL A 394 17.13 -21.49 -8.36
CA VAL A 394 16.27 -20.35 -8.06
C VAL A 394 16.72 -19.74 -6.73
N GLU A 395 17.45 -18.63 -6.78
CA GLU A 395 17.85 -17.89 -5.58
C GLU A 395 16.73 -16.97 -5.11
N VAL A 396 16.35 -17.10 -3.84
CA VAL A 396 15.32 -16.28 -3.22
C VAL A 396 15.99 -15.15 -2.42
N PRO A 397 15.78 -13.89 -2.81
CA PRO A 397 16.41 -12.77 -2.14
C PRO A 397 15.87 -12.60 -0.71
N PRO A 398 16.73 -12.18 0.25
CA PRO A 398 16.29 -11.87 1.60
C PRO A 398 15.36 -10.65 1.61
N LEU A 399 14.54 -10.53 2.64
CA LEU A 399 13.51 -9.49 2.77
C LEU A 399 14.12 -8.07 2.68
N ARG A 400 15.33 -7.86 3.21
CA ARG A 400 16.06 -6.58 3.07
C ARG A 400 16.37 -6.18 1.62
N ALA A 401 16.58 -7.14 0.73
CA ALA A 401 16.81 -6.88 -0.70
C ALA A 401 15.50 -6.63 -1.47
N ARG A 402 14.35 -6.88 -0.81
CA ARG A 402 13.00 -6.65 -1.33
C ARG A 402 12.13 -5.89 -0.32
N ALA A 403 12.70 -4.87 0.34
CA ALA A 403 12.02 -4.13 1.43
C ALA A 403 10.65 -3.55 1.04
N ARG A 404 10.43 -3.29 -0.27
CA ARG A 404 9.13 -2.87 -0.81
C ARG A 404 8.00 -3.87 -0.57
N ASP A 405 8.32 -5.15 -0.41
CA ASP A 405 7.34 -6.20 -0.15
C ASP A 405 6.86 -6.20 1.31
N VAL A 406 7.54 -5.50 2.22
CA VAL A 406 7.21 -5.50 3.66
C VAL A 406 5.79 -4.99 3.91
N GLU A 407 5.36 -3.91 3.24
CA GLU A 407 3.99 -3.40 3.40
C GLU A 407 2.95 -4.43 2.95
N ALA A 408 3.13 -5.02 1.76
CA ALA A 408 2.21 -6.00 1.20
C ALA A 408 2.14 -7.27 2.06
N LEU A 409 3.29 -7.75 2.54
CA LEU A 409 3.41 -8.89 3.45
C LEU A 409 2.73 -8.59 4.78
N ALA A 410 2.95 -7.40 5.35
CA ALA A 410 2.34 -7.02 6.62
C ALA A 410 0.81 -6.94 6.53
N ARG A 411 0.29 -6.31 5.48
CA ARG A 411 -1.16 -6.25 5.24
C ARG A 411 -1.77 -7.63 5.03
N HIS A 412 -1.08 -8.52 4.30
CA HIS A 412 -1.52 -9.89 4.13
C HIS A 412 -1.54 -10.66 5.46
N ALA A 413 -0.49 -10.52 6.26
CA ALA A 413 -0.38 -11.15 7.56
C ALA A 413 -1.52 -10.74 8.50
N LEU A 414 -1.78 -9.43 8.60
CA LEU A 414 -2.82 -8.91 9.49
C LEU A 414 -4.22 -9.34 9.08
N ARG A 415 -4.49 -9.43 7.77
CA ARG A 415 -5.74 -10.01 7.26
C ARG A 415 -5.88 -11.48 7.68
N ASP A 416 -4.85 -12.30 7.43
CA ASP A 416 -4.87 -13.72 7.80
C ASP A 416 -5.00 -13.93 9.32
N ILE A 417 -4.38 -13.06 10.13
CA ILE A 417 -4.54 -13.08 11.59
C ILE A 417 -5.99 -12.76 11.98
N SER A 418 -6.56 -11.67 11.47
CA SER A 418 -7.95 -11.27 11.77
C SER A 418 -8.96 -12.33 11.33
N ASP A 419 -8.76 -12.94 10.16
CA ASP A 419 -9.63 -14.00 9.64
C ASP A 419 -9.60 -15.25 10.54
N ARG A 420 -8.40 -15.66 11.00
CA ARG A 420 -8.24 -16.80 11.93
C ARG A 420 -8.80 -16.52 13.31
N SER A 421 -8.69 -15.28 13.80
CA SER A 421 -9.16 -14.88 15.13
C SER A 421 -10.63 -14.45 15.17
N ARG A 422 -11.30 -14.29 14.01
CA ARG A 422 -12.68 -13.75 13.89
C ARG A 422 -12.85 -12.38 14.57
N THR A 423 -11.80 -11.56 14.53
CA THR A 423 -11.78 -10.21 15.12
C THR A 423 -11.85 -9.15 14.04
N THR A 424 -12.10 -7.90 14.45
CA THR A 424 -12.01 -6.73 13.58
C THR A 424 -10.64 -6.68 12.89
N PRO A 425 -10.56 -6.24 11.61
CA PRO A 425 -9.28 -6.09 10.93
C PRO A 425 -8.33 -5.19 11.72
N VAL A 426 -7.16 -5.73 12.08
CA VAL A 426 -6.15 -4.96 12.81
C VAL A 426 -5.44 -4.03 11.83
N THR A 427 -5.47 -2.74 12.11
CA THR A 427 -4.83 -1.72 11.28
C THR A 427 -3.37 -1.51 11.69
N LEU A 428 -2.53 -1.07 10.75
CA LEU A 428 -1.12 -0.75 11.00
C LEU A 428 -0.91 0.76 10.89
N ARG A 429 -0.49 1.40 11.98
CA ARG A 429 -0.19 2.84 11.97
C ARG A 429 1.05 3.12 11.13
N ARG A 430 1.10 4.31 10.52
CA ARG A 430 2.16 4.70 9.59
C ARG A 430 3.55 4.69 10.24
N GLU A 431 3.66 5.09 11.50
CA GLU A 431 4.90 5.10 12.26
C GLU A 431 5.43 3.67 12.50
N ALA A 432 4.51 2.72 12.72
CA ALA A 432 4.86 1.30 12.87
C ALA A 432 5.30 0.71 11.52
N LEU A 433 4.58 0.99 10.44
CA LEU A 433 4.96 0.58 9.09
C LEU A 433 6.37 1.07 8.72
N ALA A 434 6.67 2.35 8.99
CA ALA A 434 7.99 2.91 8.70
C ALA A 434 9.11 2.16 9.46
N ARG A 435 8.88 1.71 10.69
CA ARG A 435 9.84 0.89 11.45
C ARG A 435 10.01 -0.49 10.83
N LEU A 436 8.91 -1.12 10.41
CA LEU A 436 8.94 -2.42 9.75
C LEU A 436 9.71 -2.36 8.42
N GLU A 437 9.52 -1.32 7.61
CA GLU A 437 10.21 -1.17 6.32
C GLU A 437 11.73 -0.96 6.44
N HIS A 438 12.20 -0.35 7.53
CA HIS A 438 13.62 -0.04 7.74
C HIS A 438 14.40 -1.10 8.52
N TYR A 439 13.70 -2.05 9.13
CA TYR A 439 14.34 -3.13 9.86
C TYR A 439 14.92 -4.17 8.86
N PRO A 440 16.14 -4.70 9.09
CA PRO A 440 16.82 -5.59 8.13
C PRO A 440 16.23 -7.01 8.03
N TRP A 441 15.34 -7.41 8.94
CA TRP A 441 14.68 -8.72 8.95
C TRP A 441 15.63 -9.92 8.81
N PRO A 442 16.54 -10.16 9.79
CA PRO A 442 17.45 -11.31 9.76
C PRO A 442 16.73 -12.68 9.69
N GLY A 443 15.51 -12.79 10.22
CA GLY A 443 14.65 -13.98 10.07
C GLY A 443 13.63 -13.87 8.93
N ASN A 444 13.79 -12.86 8.07
CA ASN A 444 13.01 -12.62 6.85
C ASN A 444 11.49 -12.57 7.10
N VAL A 445 10.70 -13.16 6.20
CA VAL A 445 9.23 -13.14 6.26
C VAL A 445 8.75 -13.84 7.54
N ARG A 446 9.39 -14.95 7.93
CA ARG A 446 9.02 -15.69 9.15
C ARG A 446 9.13 -14.81 10.41
N GLU A 447 10.19 -14.01 10.52
CA GLU A 447 10.31 -13.05 11.63
C GLU A 447 9.24 -11.97 11.55
N LEU A 448 8.99 -11.39 10.37
CA LEU A 448 7.95 -10.38 10.16
C LEU A 448 6.57 -10.87 10.61
N MET A 449 6.16 -12.08 10.19
CA MET A 449 4.89 -12.68 10.57
C MET A 449 4.78 -12.83 12.09
N ASN A 450 5.81 -13.38 12.74
CA ASN A 450 5.82 -13.57 14.20
C ASN A 450 5.74 -12.24 14.96
N VAL A 451 6.41 -11.19 14.45
CA VAL A 451 6.36 -9.85 15.04
C VAL A 451 4.95 -9.26 14.94
N LEU A 452 4.30 -9.39 13.78
CA LEU A 452 2.95 -8.88 13.55
C LEU A 452 1.88 -9.65 14.32
N GLU A 453 1.99 -10.97 14.39
CA GLU A 453 1.08 -11.82 15.16
C GLU A 453 1.10 -11.43 16.64
N ARG A 454 2.30 -11.24 17.20
CA ARG A 454 2.43 -10.75 18.58
C ARG A 454 1.88 -9.33 18.74
N ALA A 455 2.22 -8.41 17.84
CA ALA A 455 1.76 -7.03 17.93
C ALA A 455 0.24 -6.91 17.82
N ALA A 456 -0.40 -7.74 16.99
CA ALA A 456 -1.86 -7.79 16.85
C ALA A 456 -2.55 -8.23 18.14
N LEU A 457 -1.96 -9.18 18.89
CA LEU A 457 -2.48 -9.59 20.20
C LEU A 457 -2.40 -8.48 21.25
N GLU A 458 -1.41 -7.58 21.15
CA GLU A 458 -1.20 -6.49 22.12
C GLU A 458 -2.01 -5.23 21.77
N ALA A 459 -2.27 -4.95 20.49
CA ALA A 459 -2.77 -3.66 20.01
C ALA A 459 -4.30 -3.49 19.98
N GLY A 460 -5.07 -4.57 20.02
CA GLY A 460 -6.52 -4.54 19.82
C GLY A 460 -6.89 -4.18 18.38
N ASP A 461 -7.05 -2.88 18.08
CA ASP A 461 -7.56 -2.39 16.79
C ASP A 461 -6.46 -1.80 15.87
N ALA A 462 -5.37 -1.26 16.44
CA ALA A 462 -4.36 -0.53 15.68
C ALA A 462 -2.93 -0.67 16.22
N ILE A 463 -2.06 -1.31 15.45
CA ILE A 463 -0.63 -1.51 15.77
C ILE A 463 0.15 -0.21 15.58
N GLY A 464 0.48 0.43 16.69
CA GLY A 464 1.51 1.48 16.80
C GLY A 464 2.93 0.96 17.12
N PRO A 465 3.96 1.82 17.06
CA PRO A 465 5.35 1.46 17.37
C PRO A 465 5.57 0.84 18.76
N GLU A 466 4.72 1.19 19.73
CA GLU A 466 4.75 0.70 21.10
C GLU A 466 4.49 -0.81 21.23
N HIS A 467 3.76 -1.40 20.26
CA HIS A 467 3.48 -2.84 20.19
C HIS A 467 4.56 -3.62 19.43
N LEU A 468 5.54 -2.92 18.82
CA LEU A 468 6.65 -3.58 18.14
C LEU A 468 7.72 -3.99 19.17
N PRO A 469 8.40 -5.14 18.98
CA PRO A 469 9.51 -5.54 19.83
C PRO A 469 10.60 -4.46 19.88
N PRO A 470 11.31 -4.28 21.02
CA PRO A 470 12.35 -3.27 21.16
C PRO A 470 13.38 -3.27 20.02
N ARG A 471 13.80 -4.46 19.57
CA ARG A 471 14.75 -4.61 18.44
C ARG A 471 14.26 -4.00 17.12
N VAL A 472 12.95 -3.96 16.87
CA VAL A 472 12.35 -3.36 15.66
C VAL A 472 12.01 -1.90 15.91
N ARG A 473 11.40 -1.62 17.07
CA ARG A 473 10.99 -0.26 17.50
C ARG A 473 12.18 0.68 17.60
N ASP A 474 13.25 0.22 18.25
CA ASP A 474 14.44 1.01 18.58
C ASP A 474 15.50 0.93 17.46
N HIS A 475 15.26 0.11 16.43
CA HIS A 475 16.10 0.12 15.23
C HIS A 475 16.06 1.50 14.59
N ALA A 476 17.24 2.08 14.42
CA ALA A 476 17.42 3.42 13.89
C ALA A 476 16.77 3.54 12.51
N VAL A 477 15.64 4.26 12.45
CA VAL A 477 15.18 4.84 11.19
C VAL A 477 16.14 5.98 10.90
N LEU A 478 16.88 5.90 9.80
CA LEU A 478 17.57 7.06 9.23
C LEU A 478 16.53 7.93 8.55
N THR A 479 15.54 8.41 9.30
CA THR A 479 14.72 9.52 8.84
C THR A 479 15.61 10.75 9.02
N PRO A 480 15.99 11.46 7.94
CA PRO A 480 16.50 12.80 8.11
C PRO A 480 15.39 13.56 8.84
N SER A 481 15.64 13.95 10.08
CA SER A 481 14.80 14.95 10.73
C SER A 481 14.85 16.18 9.84
N SER A 482 13.69 16.66 9.41
CA SER A 482 13.58 17.89 8.63
C SER A 482 14.31 19.01 9.37
N GLY A 483 15.53 19.34 8.93
CA GLY A 483 16.42 20.33 9.58
C GLY A 483 17.84 19.87 9.91
N ALA A 484 18.14 18.56 9.95
CA ALA A 484 19.52 18.10 10.19
C ALA A 484 20.37 18.21 8.91
N GLY A 485 21.47 18.96 8.98
CA GLY A 485 22.42 19.04 7.86
C GLY A 485 23.11 17.70 7.61
N LEU A 486 23.59 17.46 6.38
CA LEU A 486 24.28 16.23 5.97
C LEU A 486 25.40 15.81 6.95
N LYS A 487 26.12 16.78 7.51
CA LYS A 487 27.20 16.55 8.48
C LYS A 487 26.71 15.87 9.76
N GLU A 488 25.53 16.25 10.23
CA GLU A 488 24.92 15.73 11.46
C GLU A 488 24.31 14.35 11.22
N ALA A 489 23.67 14.13 10.07
CA ALA A 489 23.18 12.82 9.65
C ALA A 489 24.32 11.79 9.53
N VAL A 490 25.44 12.18 8.89
CA VAL A 490 26.64 11.32 8.77
C VAL A 490 27.25 11.04 10.15
N ARG A 491 27.28 12.03 11.05
CA ARG A 491 27.79 11.85 12.43
C ARG A 491 26.91 10.88 13.23
N ALA A 492 25.59 11.05 13.18
CA ALA A 492 24.63 10.18 13.87
C ALA A 492 24.64 8.75 13.31
N PHE A 493 24.86 8.59 12.00
CA PHE A 493 25.08 7.27 11.40
C PHE A 493 26.38 6.63 11.89
N ARG A 494 27.50 7.36 11.84
CA ARG A 494 28.82 6.87 12.27
C ARG A 494 28.80 6.41 13.73
N ARG A 495 28.23 7.22 14.64
CA ARG A 495 28.09 6.87 16.07
C ARG A 495 27.39 5.51 16.24
N ARG A 496 26.18 5.39 15.69
CA ARG A 496 25.35 4.20 15.84
C ARG A 496 25.93 2.96 15.17
N PHE A 497 26.60 3.14 14.02
CA PHE A 497 27.24 2.04 13.31
C PHE A 497 28.40 1.46 14.12
N VAL A 498 29.21 2.33 14.75
CA VAL A 498 30.29 1.91 15.64
C VAL A 498 29.74 1.22 16.89
N GLU A 499 28.74 1.81 17.55
CA GLU A 499 28.10 1.22 18.74
C GLU A 499 27.50 -0.17 18.47
N ARG A 500 26.85 -0.36 17.31
CA ARG A 500 26.32 -1.68 16.90
C ARG A 500 27.42 -2.71 16.76
N VAL A 501 28.49 -2.40 16.02
CA VAL A 501 29.59 -3.35 15.81
C VAL A 501 30.30 -3.67 17.12
N MET A 502 30.46 -2.68 18.00
CA MET A 502 30.96 -2.89 19.36
C MET A 502 30.09 -3.89 20.15
N SER A 503 28.76 -3.72 20.11
CA SER A 503 27.83 -4.65 20.76
C SER A 503 27.85 -6.07 20.15
N GLU A 504 27.88 -6.19 18.82
CA GLU A 504 27.91 -7.48 18.11
C GLU A 504 29.22 -8.26 18.34
N THR A 505 30.31 -7.56 18.67
CA THR A 505 31.62 -8.14 18.95
C THR A 505 31.91 -8.27 20.45
N GLY A 506 30.93 -8.02 21.32
CA GLY A 506 31.10 -8.12 22.77
C GLY A 506 32.16 -7.17 23.33
N ASP A 507 32.26 -5.97 22.76
CA ASP A 507 33.25 -4.92 23.08
C ASP A 507 34.72 -5.30 22.80
N ASP A 508 34.99 -6.33 21.98
CA ASP A 508 36.34 -6.60 21.48
C ASP A 508 36.72 -5.58 20.38
N HIS A 509 37.46 -4.55 20.78
CA HIS A 509 37.93 -3.49 19.88
C HIS A 509 38.76 -3.99 18.69
N LYS A 510 39.47 -5.11 18.78
CA LYS A 510 40.25 -5.65 17.64
C LYS A 510 39.32 -6.30 16.63
N GLN A 511 38.35 -7.08 17.12
CA GLN A 511 37.34 -7.71 16.28
C GLN A 511 36.41 -6.66 15.64
N ALA A 512 35.99 -5.66 16.42
CA ALA A 512 35.21 -4.53 15.94
C ALA A 512 35.94 -3.74 14.84
N ALA A 513 37.24 -3.47 15.02
CA ALA A 513 38.04 -2.77 14.00
C ALA A 513 38.16 -3.58 12.70
N ALA A 514 38.30 -4.91 12.80
CA ALA A 514 38.31 -5.81 11.66
C ALA A 514 36.97 -5.82 10.91
N VAL A 515 35.84 -5.91 11.64
CA VAL A 515 34.48 -5.85 11.07
C VAL A 515 34.19 -4.49 10.43
N LEU A 516 34.66 -3.41 11.04
CA LEU A 516 34.53 -2.04 10.51
C LEU A 516 35.48 -1.77 9.32
N GLY A 517 36.45 -2.63 9.05
CA GLY A 517 37.47 -2.43 8.01
C GLY A 517 38.39 -1.24 8.29
N VAL A 518 38.59 -0.89 9.56
CA VAL A 518 39.43 0.26 9.97
C VAL A 518 40.59 -0.18 10.83
N HIS A 519 41.66 0.60 10.84
CA HIS A 519 42.78 0.35 11.73
C HIS A 519 42.35 0.49 13.21
N PRO A 520 42.78 -0.38 14.15
CA PRO A 520 42.36 -0.32 15.56
C PRO A 520 42.58 1.06 16.21
N LYS A 521 43.71 1.72 15.88
CA LYS A 521 44.01 3.09 16.32
C LYS A 521 42.97 4.13 15.87
N TYR A 522 42.38 3.95 14.69
CA TYR A 522 41.31 4.81 14.19
C TYR A 522 40.00 4.57 14.94
N LEU A 523 39.67 3.31 15.25
CA LEU A 523 38.51 2.98 16.09
C LEU A 523 38.62 3.63 17.48
N TYR A 524 39.78 3.56 18.14
CA TYR A 524 39.99 4.25 19.43
C TYR A 524 39.79 5.76 19.34
N LYS A 525 40.29 6.39 18.27
CA LYS A 525 40.09 7.82 18.02
C LYS A 525 38.60 8.13 17.85
N LEU A 526 37.90 7.32 17.06
CA LEU A 526 36.48 7.46 16.79
C LEU A 526 35.64 7.29 18.06
N LEU A 527 35.93 6.28 18.89
CA LEU A 527 35.26 6.07 20.18
C LEU A 527 35.50 7.22 21.16
N ARG A 528 36.69 7.84 21.14
CA ARG A 528 36.99 9.01 21.96
C ARG A 528 36.22 10.25 21.50
N GLU A 529 36.22 10.51 20.19
CA GLU A 529 35.42 11.59 19.60
C GLU A 529 33.92 11.41 19.90
N LEU A 530 33.43 10.18 20.02
CA LEU A 530 32.03 9.91 20.37
C LEU A 530 31.71 10.13 21.87
N ARG A 531 32.70 9.98 22.77
CA ARG A 531 32.56 10.13 24.23
C ARG A 531 32.78 11.56 24.73
N GLU A 532 33.55 12.37 24.01
CA GLU A 532 33.86 13.77 24.38
C GLU A 532 32.68 14.75 24.14
N ASP A 533 31.54 14.26 23.65
CA ASP A 533 30.34 15.05 23.32
C ASP A 533 29.09 14.69 24.18
N GLU A 534 29.27 13.95 25.28
CA GLU A 534 28.28 13.84 26.37
C GLU A 534 28.55 14.92 27.43
#